data_AF-A0A8T8SBC8-F1
#
_entry.id   AF-A0A8T8SBC8-F1
#
_cell.length_a   1.000
_cell.length_b   1.000
_cell.length_c   1.000
_cell.angle_alpha   90.00
_cell.angle_beta   90.00
_cell.angle_gamma   90.00
#
_symmetry.space_group_name_H-M   'P 1'
#
loop_
_entity.id
_entity.type
_entity.pdbx_description
1 polymer ?
#
loop_
_entity_poly.entity_id
_entity_poly.type
_entity_poly.pdbx_seq_one_letter_code
_entity_poly.pdbx_strand_id
1 'polypeptide(L)'
;MGKDLVRVKHTRVQADSLEFMSIYEGIDQSINVELSTINIILTRVSVLAVYDWIMTTFVPEDPPPTAEQEGGEVADKQKEDGPVVEKPRQEKLRVRVKLTSVVVR
;
A
#
# COMPACT_ATOMS: atom_id res chain seq x y z
N MET A 1 12.57 -26.90 -17.82
CA MET A 1 11.92 -25.62 -18.18
C MET A 1 11.66 -24.87 -16.88
N GLY A 2 12.50 -23.89 -16.55
CA GLY A 2 12.45 -23.20 -15.26
C GLY A 2 11.24 -22.28 -15.15
N LYS A 3 10.56 -22.24 -14.00
CA LYS A 3 9.52 -21.24 -13.72
C LYS A 3 10.19 -19.94 -13.29
N ASP A 4 9.81 -18.83 -13.89
CA ASP A 4 10.27 -17.50 -13.49
C ASP A 4 9.90 -17.27 -12.01
N LEU A 5 10.88 -16.95 -11.16
CA LEU A 5 10.64 -16.65 -9.75
C LEU A 5 9.87 -15.33 -9.59
N VAL A 6 10.19 -14.37 -10.45
CA VAL A 6 9.57 -13.03 -10.49
C VAL A 6 9.39 -12.63 -11.95
N ARG A 7 8.23 -12.07 -12.27
CA ARG A 7 7.91 -11.50 -13.58
C ARG A 7 7.41 -10.08 -13.39
N VAL A 8 8.01 -9.13 -14.11
CA VAL A 8 7.62 -7.72 -14.07
C VAL A 8 7.16 -7.30 -15.45
N LYS A 9 5.91 -6.86 -15.55
CA LYS A 9 5.35 -6.24 -16.76
C LYS A 9 5.16 -4.76 -16.51
N HIS A 10 6.02 -3.96 -17.13
CA HIS A 10 5.91 -2.51 -17.14
C HIS A 10 5.17 -2.06 -18.41
N THR A 11 4.16 -1.21 -18.24
CA THR A 11 3.38 -0.62 -19.32
C THR A 11 3.34 0.88 -19.11
N ARG A 12 3.87 1.63 -20.08
CA ARG A 12 3.82 3.09 -20.12
C ARG A 12 2.88 3.52 -21.24
N VAL A 13 2.00 4.46 -20.94
CA VAL A 13 1.01 5.00 -21.87
C VAL A 13 1.24 6.49 -22.03
N GLN A 14 1.09 6.99 -23.25
CA GLN A 14 1.19 8.42 -23.52
C GLN A 14 -0.11 9.11 -23.14
N ALA A 15 -0.02 10.19 -22.38
CA ALA A 15 -1.18 10.97 -21.93
C ALA A 15 -1.98 11.61 -23.09
N ASP A 16 -1.37 11.74 -24.27
CA ASP A 16 -1.98 12.33 -25.47
C ASP A 16 -2.85 11.32 -26.25
N SER A 17 -2.89 10.05 -25.81
CA SER A 17 -3.73 9.02 -26.43
C SER A 17 -5.19 9.11 -25.97
N LEU A 18 -6.12 8.97 -26.91
CA LEU A 18 -7.57 8.94 -26.61
C LEU A 18 -7.95 7.78 -25.66
N GLU A 19 -7.17 6.70 -25.66
CA GLU A 19 -7.35 5.53 -24.80
C GLU A 19 -6.86 5.76 -23.36
N PHE A 20 -6.13 6.85 -23.09
CA PHE A 20 -5.52 7.14 -21.79
C PHE A 20 -6.56 7.29 -20.67
N MET A 21 -7.62 8.06 -20.93
CA MET A 21 -8.67 8.28 -19.94
C MET A 21 -9.65 7.10 -19.86
N SER A 22 -9.94 6.45 -20.98
CA SER A 22 -10.98 5.41 -21.07
C SER A 22 -10.51 4.03 -20.64
N ILE A 23 -9.30 3.61 -21.04
CA ILE A 23 -8.77 2.26 -20.76
C ILE A 23 -7.78 2.27 -19.59
N TYR A 24 -6.95 3.30 -19.52
CA TYR A 24 -5.89 3.40 -18.51
C TYR A 24 -6.25 4.27 -17.32
N GLU A 25 -7.49 4.80 -17.27
CA GLU A 25 -8.03 5.59 -16.15
C GLU A 25 -7.15 6.80 -15.79
N GLY A 26 -6.41 7.33 -16.77
CA GLY A 26 -5.47 8.42 -16.57
C GLY A 26 -4.19 8.03 -15.82
N ILE A 27 -3.75 6.77 -15.94
CA ILE A 27 -2.53 6.23 -15.32
C ILE A 27 -1.43 6.07 -16.38
N ASP A 28 -0.37 6.86 -16.25
CA ASP A 28 0.74 6.92 -17.22
C ASP A 28 1.64 5.69 -17.14
N GLN A 29 1.76 5.12 -15.95
CA GLN A 29 2.63 3.98 -15.69
C GLN A 29 1.91 2.89 -14.91
N SER A 30 1.92 1.67 -15.44
CA SER A 30 1.41 0.48 -14.77
C SER A 30 2.53 -0.56 -14.65
N ILE A 31 2.86 -0.94 -13.42
CA ILE A 31 3.80 -2.01 -13.10
C ILE A 31 3.00 -3.18 -12.53
N ASN A 32 3.06 -4.34 -13.19
CA ASN A 32 2.48 -5.57 -12.69
C ASN A 32 3.62 -6.53 -12.34
N VAL A 33 3.72 -6.91 -11.08
CA VAL A 33 4.72 -7.84 -10.55
C VAL A 33 4.02 -9.15 -10.20
N GLU A 34 4.46 -10.24 -10.78
CA GLU A 34 4.02 -11.60 -10.45
C GLU A 34 5.18 -12.32 -9.75
N LEU A 35 4.94 -12.72 -8.51
CA LEU A 35 5.87 -13.52 -7.70
C LEU A 35 5.37 -14.96 -7.70
N SER A 36 6.30 -15.89 -7.88
CA SER A 36 6.07 -17.32 -7.72
C SER A 36 5.95 -17.69 -6.23
N THR A 37 6.09 -18.98 -5.91
CA THR A 37 5.96 -19.47 -4.53
C THR A 37 7.08 -18.96 -3.62
N ILE A 38 6.72 -18.32 -2.51
CA ILE A 38 7.67 -17.96 -1.43
C ILE A 38 7.66 -19.07 -0.39
N ASN A 39 8.85 -19.49 0.06
CA ASN A 39 9.01 -20.42 1.18
C ASN A 39 9.33 -19.61 2.45
N ILE A 40 8.49 -19.75 3.46
CA ILE A 40 8.67 -19.15 4.78
C ILE A 40 9.06 -20.26 5.75
N ILE A 41 10.13 -20.04 6.52
CA ILE A 41 10.58 -20.97 7.56
C ILE A 41 10.13 -20.40 8.90
N LEU A 42 9.28 -21.14 9.61
CA LEU A 42 8.83 -20.77 10.95
C LEU A 42 9.76 -21.42 11.99
N THR A 43 10.44 -20.57 12.74
CA THR A 43 11.25 -21.00 13.88
C THR A 43 10.47 -20.84 15.18
N ARG A 44 10.97 -21.44 16.27
CA ARG A 44 10.39 -21.24 17.61
C ARG A 44 10.27 -19.74 17.95
N VAL A 45 11.26 -18.94 17.58
CA VAL A 45 11.26 -17.49 17.81
C VAL A 45 10.16 -16.81 17.00
N SER A 46 9.92 -17.23 15.76
CA SER A 46 8.86 -16.70 14.90
C SER A 46 7.47 -16.89 15.53
N VAL A 47 7.21 -18.06 16.14
CA VAL A 47 5.93 -18.34 16.81
C VAL A 47 5.73 -17.44 18.03
N LEU A 48 6.77 -17.28 18.85
CA LEU A 48 6.72 -16.40 20.02
C LEU A 48 6.52 -14.93 19.63
N ALA A 49 7.18 -14.47 18.56
CA ALA A 49 7.03 -13.11 18.06
C ALA A 49 5.61 -12.81 17.54
N VAL A 50 5.00 -13.75 16.82
CA VAL A 50 3.60 -13.58 16.37
C VAL A 50 2.64 -13.57 17.57
N TYR A 51 2.88 -14.42 18.57
CA TYR A 51 2.09 -14.42 19.80
C TYR A 51 2.20 -13.10 20.56
N ASP A 52 3.42 -12.60 20.74
CA ASP A 52 3.70 -11.31 21.41
C ASP A 52 3.04 -10.14 20.66
N TRP A 53 3.12 -10.15 19.33
CA TRP A 53 2.44 -9.18 18.49
C TRP A 53 0.90 -9.24 18.64
N ILE A 54 0.31 -10.44 18.70
CA ILE A 54 -1.13 -10.61 18.91
C ILE A 54 -1.53 -10.05 20.28
N MET A 55 -0.78 -10.39 21.33
CA MET A 55 -1.04 -9.89 22.68
C MET A 55 -0.97 -8.37 22.73
N THR A 56 0.07 -7.76 22.14
CA THR A 56 0.25 -6.30 22.14
C THR A 56 -0.78 -5.57 21.29
N THR A 57 -1.22 -6.14 20.16
CA THR A 57 -2.10 -5.43 19.20
C THR A 57 -3.59 -5.56 19.54
N PHE A 58 -4.00 -6.70 20.10
CA PHE A 58 -5.42 -7.03 20.28
C PHE A 58 -5.85 -7.15 21.73
N VAL A 59 -4.91 -7.28 22.67
CA VAL A 59 -5.26 -7.21 24.09
C VAL A 59 -5.13 -5.75 24.50
N PRO A 60 -6.23 -5.09 24.90
CA PRO A 60 -6.14 -3.76 25.47
C PRO A 60 -5.26 -3.84 26.71
N GLU A 61 -4.19 -3.04 26.75
CA GLU A 61 -3.47 -2.81 28.00
C GLU A 61 -4.45 -2.17 28.97
N ASP A 62 -4.50 -2.70 30.21
CA ASP A 62 -5.25 -2.04 31.27
C ASP A 62 -4.74 -0.59 31.35
N PRO A 63 -5.64 0.41 31.25
CA PRO A 63 -5.20 1.80 31.23
C PRO A 63 -4.40 2.06 32.51
N PRO A 64 -3.19 2.64 32.41
CA PRO A 64 -2.56 3.21 33.59
C PRO A 64 -3.57 4.19 34.21
N PRO A 65 -3.67 4.28 35.55
CA PRO A 65 -4.67 5.11 36.20
C PRO A 65 -4.63 6.53 35.61
N THR A 66 -5.71 6.88 34.94
CA THR A 66 -5.89 8.10 34.15
C THR A 66 -5.62 9.32 35.04
N ALA A 67 -4.55 10.03 34.76
CA ALA A 67 -4.47 11.45 35.11
C ALA A 67 -5.24 12.21 34.02
N GLU A 68 -6.41 12.69 34.39
CA GLU A 68 -7.27 13.57 33.60
C GLU A 68 -6.49 14.81 33.14
N GLN A 69 -6.35 15.03 31.83
CA GLN A 69 -6.15 16.37 31.28
C GLN A 69 -6.97 16.57 30.01
N GLU A 70 -7.87 17.53 30.14
CA GLU A 70 -8.81 18.08 29.19
C GLU A 70 -8.09 18.82 28.04
N GLY A 71 -8.75 18.97 26.89
CA GLY A 71 -8.44 20.09 25.99
C GLY A 71 -8.80 19.94 24.52
N GLY A 72 -9.95 20.50 24.13
CA GLY A 72 -10.01 21.40 22.96
C GLY A 72 -10.62 20.86 21.66
N GLU A 73 -11.93 21.12 21.49
CA GLU A 73 -12.56 21.32 20.18
C GLU A 73 -12.00 22.57 19.48
N VAL A 74 -11.76 22.51 18.17
CA VAL A 74 -12.26 23.53 17.22
C VAL A 74 -12.26 23.00 15.78
N ALA A 75 -13.42 23.12 15.14
CA ALA A 75 -13.58 23.17 13.70
C ALA A 75 -13.26 24.58 13.18
N ASP A 76 -12.73 24.73 11.96
CA ASP A 76 -13.38 25.58 10.95
C ASP A 76 -12.82 25.37 9.53
N LYS A 77 -13.71 25.63 8.58
CA LYS A 77 -13.58 25.69 7.12
C LYS A 77 -12.63 26.82 6.69
N GLN A 78 -12.12 26.77 5.46
CA GLN A 78 -12.50 27.71 4.38
C GLN A 78 -11.67 27.43 3.12
N LYS A 79 -12.40 27.45 2.02
CA LYS A 79 -12.04 27.40 0.60
C LYS A 79 -11.23 28.62 0.16
N GLU A 80 -10.29 28.48 -0.77
CA GLU A 80 -10.00 29.54 -1.76
C GLU A 80 -9.29 29.02 -3.01
N ASP A 81 -9.61 29.67 -4.13
CA ASP A 81 -9.44 29.28 -5.53
C ASP A 81 -8.44 30.24 -6.21
N GLY A 82 -7.64 29.72 -7.14
CA GLY A 82 -6.76 30.46 -8.07
C GLY A 82 -5.24 30.33 -7.81
N PRO A 83 -4.35 30.44 -8.83
CA PRO A 83 -4.54 30.53 -10.29
C PRO A 83 -4.14 29.23 -11.03
N VAL A 84 -4.45 29.15 -12.33
CA VAL A 84 -4.05 28.04 -13.22
C VAL A 84 -2.53 28.09 -13.45
N VAL A 85 -1.79 27.56 -12.48
CA VAL A 85 -0.43 27.06 -12.68
C VAL A 85 -0.57 25.82 -13.54
N GLU A 86 0.17 25.76 -14.65
CA GLU A 86 0.34 24.56 -15.46
C GLU A 86 0.76 23.44 -14.50
N LYS A 87 -0.21 22.62 -14.09
CA LYS A 87 0.01 21.63 -13.02
C LYS A 87 1.15 20.75 -13.50
N PRO A 88 2.21 20.52 -12.71
CA PRO A 88 3.18 19.49 -13.04
C PRO A 88 2.37 18.23 -13.33
N ARG A 89 2.51 17.70 -14.56
CA ARG A 89 1.73 16.56 -15.04
C ARG A 89 1.79 15.50 -13.94
N GLN A 90 0.67 15.27 -13.26
CA GLN A 90 0.62 14.34 -12.13
C GLN A 90 0.75 12.94 -12.72
N GLU A 91 1.99 12.49 -12.93
CA GLU A 91 2.27 11.16 -13.45
C GLU A 91 1.79 10.15 -12.40
N LYS A 92 0.73 9.42 -12.72
CA LYS A 92 0.13 8.42 -11.85
C LYS A 92 0.79 7.07 -12.13
N LEU A 93 1.39 6.50 -11.09
CA LEU A 93 1.99 5.17 -11.12
C LEU A 93 1.07 4.18 -10.40
N ARG A 94 0.65 3.13 -11.10
CA ARG A 94 -0.07 2.00 -10.52
C ARG A 94 0.85 0.80 -10.40
N VAL A 95 0.98 0.28 -9.19
CA VAL A 95 1.73 -0.97 -8.92
C VAL A 95 0.76 -2.04 -8.48
N ARG A 96 0.75 -3.18 -9.18
CA ARG A 96 -0.01 -4.38 -8.79
C ARG A 96 0.95 -5.51 -8.54
N VAL A 97 0.82 -6.15 -7.39
CA VAL A 97 1.66 -7.28 -6.99
C VAL A 97 0.77 -8.51 -6.81
N LYS A 98 1.12 -9.61 -7.47
CA LYS A 98 0.43 -10.91 -7.39
C LYS A 98 1.40 -11.95 -6.87
N LEU A 99 1.10 -12.54 -5.72
CA LEU A 99 1.82 -13.68 -5.19
C LEU A 99 1.08 -14.98 -5.54
N THR A 100 1.79 -15.95 -6.11
CA THR A 100 1.18 -17.20 -6.57
C THR A 100 0.86 -18.15 -5.42
N SER A 101 1.77 -18.29 -4.46
CA SER A 101 1.58 -19.19 -3.32
C SER A 101 2.58 -18.87 -2.21
N VAL A 102 2.22 -19.22 -0.98
CA VAL A 102 3.11 -19.25 0.17
C VAL A 102 3.19 -20.69 0.66
N VAL A 103 4.40 -21.16 0.90
CA VAL A 103 4.66 -22.45 1.54
C VAL A 103 5.32 -22.17 2.88
N VAL A 104 4.75 -22.74 3.93
CA VAL A 104 5.25 -22.64 5.29
C VAL A 104 5.90 -23.95 5.67
N ARG A 105 7.11 -23.88 6.23
CA ARG A 105 7.88 -25.04 6.70
C ARG A 105 8.42 -24.82 8.10
#